data_AF-D0LPP2-F1
#
_entry.id   AF-D0LPP2-F1
#
_cell.length_a   1.000
_cell.length_b   1.000
_cell.length_c   1.000
_cell.angle_alpha   90.00
_cell.angle_beta   90.00
_cell.angle_gamma   90.00
#
_symmetry.space_group_name_H-M   'P 1'
#
loop_
_entity.id
_entity.type
_entity.pdbx_description
1 polymer ?
#
loop_
_entity_poly.entity_id
_entity_poly.type
_entity_poly.pdbx_seq_one_letter_code
_entity_poly.pdbx_strand_id
1 'polypeptide(L)'
;MPIRAILSEHIEQECYPCGALHEVPLTAFAAGVKRGPQVSGQLMQLPACAGCGAVEFLVASSENDPSDVAAGSFSHKHRLLVDALYARMVRAGRHIEDLKPVALHVAEPRPDELAQWFPAGLRLERADEVTP
;
A
#
# COMPACT_ATOMS: atom_id res chain seq x y z
N MET A 1 -7.53 5.93 -2.21
CA MET A 1 -6.94 6.34 -0.91
C MET A 1 -5.44 6.04 -0.97
N PRO A 2 -4.62 6.90 -1.59
CA PRO A 2 -3.17 6.70 -1.62
C PRO A 2 -2.58 6.68 -0.22
N ILE A 3 -1.51 5.88 -0.06
CA ILE A 3 -0.69 5.87 1.14
C ILE A 3 0.20 7.10 1.09
N ARG A 4 0.16 7.90 2.16
CA ARG A 4 1.06 9.04 2.37
C ARG A 4 2.30 8.64 3.14
N ALA A 5 2.15 7.83 4.18
CA ALA A 5 3.29 7.34 4.95
C ALA A 5 3.02 5.97 5.57
N ILE A 6 4.08 5.19 5.77
CA ILE A 6 4.06 3.97 6.56
C ILE A 6 4.90 4.21 7.81
N LEU A 7 4.25 4.16 8.97
CA LEU A 7 4.87 4.33 10.27
C LEU A 7 5.00 2.98 10.98
N SER A 8 5.47 3.00 12.23
CA SER A 8 5.68 1.78 13.01
C SER A 8 4.37 1.03 13.26
N GLU A 9 3.30 1.72 13.65
CA GLU A 9 2.06 1.07 14.08
C GLU A 9 0.85 1.31 13.15
N HIS A 10 0.94 2.30 12.27
CA HIS A 10 -0.15 2.70 11.39
C HIS A 10 0.38 3.22 10.05
N ILE A 11 -0.53 3.44 9.11
CA ILE A 11 -0.27 4.19 7.89
C ILE A 11 -1.08 5.49 7.90
N GLU A 12 -0.57 6.49 7.21
CA GLU A 12 -1.31 7.70 6.88
C GLU A 12 -1.83 7.56 5.45
N GLN A 13 -3.12 7.86 5.23
CA GLN A 13 -3.75 7.87 3.91
C GLN A 13 -4.56 9.13 3.70
N GLU A 14 -4.72 9.51 2.44
CA GLU A 14 -5.60 10.60 2.03
C GLU A 14 -6.77 10.04 1.21
N CYS A 15 -7.99 10.41 1.59
CA CYS A 15 -9.18 10.03 0.86
C CYS A 15 -9.33 10.89 -0.39
N TYR A 16 -9.20 10.30 -1.58
CA TYR A 16 -9.33 11.05 -2.83
C TYR A 16 -10.74 11.69 -2.99
N PRO A 17 -11.85 11.00 -2.67
CA PRO A 17 -13.18 11.60 -2.74
C PRO A 17 -13.44 12.80 -1.83
N CYS A 18 -12.92 12.83 -0.59
CA CYS A 18 -13.29 13.86 0.40
C CYS A 18 -12.10 14.65 0.99
N GLY A 19 -10.87 14.34 0.60
CA GLY A 19 -9.64 14.96 1.09
C GLY A 19 -9.28 14.63 2.54
N ALA A 20 -10.06 13.82 3.24
CA ALA A 20 -9.81 13.49 4.63
C ALA A 20 -8.50 12.71 4.79
N LEU A 21 -7.70 13.10 5.79
CA LEU A 21 -6.54 12.35 6.23
C LEU A 21 -6.96 11.32 7.27
N HIS A 22 -6.47 10.10 7.10
CA HIS A 22 -6.77 8.98 7.98
C HIS A 22 -5.49 8.32 8.47
N GLU A 23 -5.43 8.09 9.77
CA GLU A 23 -4.49 7.16 10.38
C GLU A 23 -5.17 5.80 10.47
N VAL A 24 -4.58 4.80 9.83
CA VAL A 24 -5.14 3.45 9.79
C VAL A 24 -4.14 2.49 10.42
N PRO A 25 -4.50 1.79 11.52
CA PRO A 25 -3.59 0.88 12.19
C PRO A 25 -3.22 -0.28 11.27
N LEU A 26 -1.96 -0.73 11.35
CA LEU A 26 -1.47 -1.86 10.52
C LEU A 26 -2.27 -3.14 10.75
N THR A 27 -2.90 -3.27 11.92
CA THR A 27 -3.78 -4.40 12.25
C THR A 27 -5.08 -4.43 11.44
N ALA A 28 -5.46 -3.34 10.78
CA ALA A 28 -6.63 -3.26 9.92
C ALA A 28 -6.38 -3.84 8.51
N PHE A 29 -5.13 -4.21 8.19
CA PHE A 29 -4.76 -4.74 6.89
C PHE A 29 -4.52 -6.25 6.96
N ALA A 30 -4.88 -6.91 5.86
CA ALA A 30 -4.53 -8.29 5.60
C ALA A 30 -4.25 -8.43 4.10
N ALA A 31 -3.24 -9.23 3.77
CA ALA A 31 -2.96 -9.60 2.39
C ALA A 31 -4.06 -10.53 1.85
N GLY A 32 -4.52 -10.21 0.65
CA GLY A 32 -5.57 -10.92 -0.05
C GLY A 32 -6.97 -10.40 0.24
N VAL A 33 -7.86 -10.59 -0.73
CA VAL A 33 -9.29 -10.28 -0.64
C VAL A 33 -10.10 -11.44 -1.19
N LYS A 34 -11.14 -11.85 -0.46
CA LYS A 34 -12.14 -12.82 -0.92
C LYS A 34 -13.45 -12.10 -1.24
N ARG A 35 -13.94 -12.27 -2.46
CA ARG A 35 -15.25 -11.78 -2.92
C ARG A 35 -16.03 -12.93 -3.52
N GLY A 36 -16.96 -13.47 -2.73
CA GLY A 36 -17.70 -14.68 -3.11
C GLY A 36 -16.74 -15.84 -3.38
N PRO A 37 -16.78 -16.48 -4.58
CA PRO A 37 -15.88 -17.57 -4.93
C PRO A 37 -14.47 -17.10 -5.36
N GLN A 38 -14.28 -15.80 -5.60
CA GLN A 38 -13.01 -15.27 -6.10
C GLN A 38 -12.09 -14.89 -4.93
N VAL A 39 -10.85 -15.34 -5.00
CA VAL A 39 -9.78 -14.99 -4.07
C VAL A 39 -8.69 -14.30 -4.87
N SER A 40 -8.36 -13.06 -4.52
CA SER A 40 -7.24 -12.34 -5.11
C SER A 40 -6.14 -12.17 -4.07
N GLY A 41 -4.95 -12.70 -4.36
CA GLY A 41 -3.80 -12.59 -3.46
C GLY A 41 -3.18 -11.21 -3.42
N GLN A 42 -3.19 -10.47 -4.54
CA GLN A 42 -2.47 -9.20 -4.68
C GLN A 42 -3.21 -7.99 -4.09
N LEU A 43 -4.44 -8.17 -3.63
CA LEU A 43 -5.24 -7.07 -3.12
C LEU A 43 -5.13 -6.95 -1.60
N MET A 44 -5.16 -5.73 -1.08
CA MET A 44 -5.47 -5.44 0.31
C MET A 44 -6.67 -4.50 0.36
N GLN A 45 -7.69 -4.87 1.11
CA GLN A 45 -8.86 -4.02 1.29
C GLN A 45 -8.58 -2.92 2.32
N LEU A 46 -8.90 -1.68 1.97
CA LEU A 46 -8.87 -0.57 2.92
C LEU A 46 -10.15 -0.55 3.76
N PRO A 47 -10.08 -0.08 5.02
CA PRO A 47 -11.30 0.24 5.76
C PRO A 47 -12.07 1.34 5.04
N ALA A 48 -13.39 1.37 5.25
CA ALA A 48 -14.22 2.44 4.71
C ALA A 48 -13.77 3.80 5.27
N CYS A 49 -13.70 4.80 4.41
CA CYS A 49 -13.42 6.17 4.82
C CYS A 49 -14.47 6.64 5.84
N ALA A 50 -14.04 7.11 7.01
CA ALA A 50 -14.95 7.60 8.05
C ALA A 50 -15.71 8.89 7.64
N GLY A 51 -15.19 9.65 6.67
CA GLY A 51 -15.81 10.88 6.18
C GLY A 51 -16.88 10.67 5.12
N CYS A 52 -16.65 9.80 4.14
CA CYS A 52 -17.54 9.62 2.98
C CYS A 52 -17.97 8.17 2.72
N GLY A 53 -17.49 7.20 3.50
CA GLY A 53 -17.83 5.78 3.35
C GLY A 53 -17.18 5.08 2.16
N ALA A 54 -16.29 5.75 1.40
CA ALA A 54 -15.62 5.13 0.26
C ALA A 54 -14.78 3.91 0.69
N VAL A 55 -14.92 2.82 -0.05
CA VAL A 55 -14.14 1.58 0.12
C VAL A 55 -13.26 1.39 -1.10
N GLU A 56 -11.97 1.24 -0.88
CA GLU A 56 -10.97 1.11 -1.93
C GLU A 56 -10.02 -0.07 -1.64
N PHE A 57 -9.22 -0.41 -2.64
CA PHE A 57 -8.28 -1.52 -2.59
C PHE A 57 -6.89 -1.01 -2.94
N LEU A 58 -5.90 -1.52 -2.23
CA LEU A 58 -4.50 -1.43 -2.66
C LEU A 58 -4.18 -2.66 -3.50
N VAL A 59 -3.44 -2.44 -4.57
CA VAL A 59 -3.00 -3.49 -5.49
C VAL A 59 -1.49 -3.58 -5.36
N ALA A 60 -1.00 -4.69 -4.81
CA ALA A 60 0.43 -4.99 -4.83
C ALA A 60 0.86 -5.28 -6.27
N SER A 61 2.06 -4.84 -6.61
CA SER A 61 2.70 -5.11 -7.90
C SER A 61 2.69 -6.58 -8.24
N SER A 62 2.79 -6.91 -9.52
CA SER A 62 3.15 -8.25 -9.98
C SER A 62 4.51 -8.24 -10.70
N GLU A 63 5.19 -9.39 -10.75
CA GLU A 63 6.46 -9.53 -11.51
C GLU A 63 6.29 -9.24 -13.01
N ASN A 64 5.05 -9.32 -13.51
CA ASN A 64 4.71 -9.09 -14.91
C ASN A 64 4.10 -7.70 -15.17
N ASP A 65 4.02 -6.81 -14.18
CA ASP A 65 3.53 -5.46 -14.42
C ASP A 65 4.59 -4.67 -15.17
N PRO A 66 4.36 -4.30 -16.45
CA PRO A 66 5.26 -3.43 -17.16
C PRO A 66 5.39 -2.13 -16.36
N SER A 67 6.63 -1.77 -16.04
CA SER A 67 6.98 -0.56 -15.32
C SER A 67 6.84 0.67 -16.24
N ASP A 68 5.66 0.87 -16.82
CA ASP A 68 5.34 2.06 -17.61
C ASP A 68 5.23 3.32 -16.73
N VAL A 69 5.36 3.13 -15.41
CA VAL A 69 5.44 4.21 -14.44
C VAL A 69 6.85 4.78 -14.43
N ALA A 70 6.99 6.07 -14.74
CA ALA A 70 8.26 6.76 -14.69
C ALA A 70 8.90 6.65 -13.30
N ALA A 71 10.16 6.22 -13.25
CA ALA A 71 10.92 6.10 -12.02
C ALA A 71 10.96 7.44 -11.26
N GLY A 72 10.76 7.38 -9.96
CA GLY A 72 10.73 8.55 -9.08
C GLY A 72 9.43 9.36 -9.10
N SER A 73 8.50 9.09 -10.01
CA SER A 73 7.16 9.71 -10.00
C SER A 73 6.37 9.37 -8.73
N PHE A 74 5.32 10.15 -8.47
CA PHE A 74 4.39 9.87 -7.36
C PHE A 74 3.84 8.44 -7.42
N SER A 75 3.38 8.01 -8.60
CA SER A 75 2.83 6.67 -8.80
C SER A 75 3.88 5.57 -8.56
N HIS A 76 5.13 5.81 -8.96
CA HIS A 76 6.23 4.87 -8.69
C HIS A 76 6.49 4.74 -7.19
N LYS A 77 6.64 5.88 -6.49
CA LYS A 77 6.87 5.88 -5.04
C LYS A 77 5.67 5.30 -4.27
N HIS A 78 4.44 5.64 -4.67
CA HIS A 78 3.23 5.08 -4.06
C HIS A 78 3.15 3.56 -4.23
N ARG A 79 3.50 3.04 -5.41
CA ARG A 79 3.62 1.59 -5.66
C ARG A 79 4.62 0.93 -4.70
N LEU A 80 5.82 1.51 -4.53
CA LEU A 80 6.81 1.00 -3.58
C LEU A 80 6.28 0.96 -2.13
N LEU A 81 5.49 1.96 -1.71
CA LEU A 81 4.85 1.95 -0.39
C LEU A 81 3.82 0.82 -0.26
N VAL A 82 2.97 0.63 -1.27
CA VAL A 82 1.97 -0.45 -1.26
C VAL A 82 2.65 -1.82 -1.17
N ASP A 83 3.71 -2.03 -1.94
CA ASP A 83 4.48 -3.28 -1.95
C ASP A 83 5.18 -3.52 -0.60
N ALA A 84 5.79 -2.49 -0.02
CA ALA A 84 6.40 -2.58 1.30
C ALA A 84 5.37 -2.91 2.39
N LEU A 85 4.19 -2.27 2.36
CA LEU A 85 3.08 -2.58 3.28
C LEU A 85 2.60 -4.02 3.10
N TYR A 86 2.41 -4.45 1.86
CA TYR A 86 1.95 -5.80 1.55
C TYR A 86 2.94 -6.85 2.07
N ALA A 87 4.23 -6.70 1.73
CA ALA A 87 5.29 -7.60 2.20
C ALA A 87 5.36 -7.63 3.74
N ARG A 88 5.09 -6.51 4.41
CA ARG A 88 5.00 -6.45 5.87
C ARG A 88 3.82 -7.25 6.41
N MET A 89 2.65 -7.20 5.77
CA MET A 89 1.48 -7.98 6.16
C MET A 89 1.74 -9.48 6.00
N VAL A 90 2.32 -9.90 4.87
CA VAL A 90 2.65 -11.30 4.63
C VAL A 90 3.66 -11.84 5.64
N ARG A 91 4.75 -11.09 5.91
CA ARG A 91 5.75 -11.49 6.92
C ARG A 91 5.19 -11.56 8.33
N ALA A 92 4.20 -10.72 8.65
CA ALA A 92 3.49 -10.77 9.92
C ALA A 92 2.44 -11.90 9.99
N GLY A 93 2.30 -12.74 8.96
CA GLY A 93 1.27 -13.78 8.87
C GLY A 93 -0.15 -13.22 8.75
N ARG A 94 -0.30 -11.95 8.36
CA ARG A 94 -1.58 -11.26 8.20
C ARG A 94 -2.07 -11.39 6.77
N HIS A 95 -2.78 -12.47 6.49
CA HIS A 95 -3.48 -12.69 5.24
C HIS A 95 -4.80 -13.40 5.51
N ILE A 96 -5.72 -13.37 4.54
CA ILE A 96 -6.97 -14.12 4.65
C ILE A 96 -6.69 -15.64 4.69
N GLU A 97 -7.51 -16.38 5.42
CA GLU A 97 -7.32 -17.83 5.62
C GLU A 97 -7.44 -18.65 4.32
N ASP A 98 -8.32 -18.21 3.42
CA ASP A 98 -8.57 -18.87 2.14
C ASP A 98 -7.43 -18.69 1.11
N LEU A 99 -6.44 -17.84 1.42
CA LEU A 99 -5.35 -17.55 0.50
C LEU A 99 -4.25 -18.61 0.65
N LYS A 100 -4.06 -19.42 -0.41
CA LYS A 100 -2.97 -20.38 -0.46
C LYS A 100 -1.62 -19.65 -0.48
N PRO A 101 -0.56 -20.17 0.16
CA PRO A 101 0.76 -19.53 0.17
C PRO A 101 1.33 -19.23 -1.22
N VAL A 102 1.05 -20.09 -2.21
CA VAL A 102 1.48 -19.89 -3.61
C VAL A 102 0.82 -18.67 -4.28
N ALA A 103 -0.30 -18.18 -3.74
CA ALA A 103 -1.00 -17.00 -4.23
C ALA A 103 -0.60 -15.71 -3.49
N LEU A 104 0.22 -15.81 -2.44
CA LEU A 104 0.82 -14.65 -1.80
C LEU A 104 1.92 -14.11 -2.70
N HIS A 105 1.84 -12.81 -2.98
CA HIS A 105 2.84 -12.16 -3.81
C HIS A 105 3.79 -11.35 -2.94
N VAL A 106 5.06 -11.73 -2.85
CA VAL A 106 6.05 -10.99 -2.06
C VAL A 106 7.03 -10.28 -2.99
N ALA A 107 6.55 -9.31 -3.79
CA ALA A 107 7.44 -8.27 -4.29
C ALA A 107 7.75 -7.34 -3.13
N GLU A 108 8.78 -7.68 -2.37
CA GLU A 108 9.34 -6.74 -1.42
C GLU A 108 10.29 -5.79 -2.17
N PRO A 109 10.06 -4.46 -2.09
CA PRO A 109 11.00 -3.50 -2.62
C PRO A 109 12.37 -3.68 -1.98
N ARG A 110 13.44 -3.57 -2.78
CA ARG A 110 14.80 -3.74 -2.24
C ARG A 110 15.10 -2.63 -1.23
N PRO A 111 15.79 -2.91 -0.11
CA PRO A 111 16.15 -1.89 0.88
C PRO A 111 16.88 -0.69 0.27
N ASP A 112 17.78 -0.92 -0.69
CA ASP A 112 18.53 0.14 -1.37
C ASP A 112 17.63 1.04 -2.23
N GLU A 113 16.60 0.46 -2.85
CA GLU A 113 15.62 1.19 -3.65
C GLU A 113 14.70 2.02 -2.75
N LEU A 114 14.27 1.45 -1.62
CA LEU A 114 13.54 2.21 -0.61
C LEU A 114 14.39 3.37 -0.08
N ALA A 115 15.66 3.13 0.26
CA ALA A 115 16.57 4.17 0.74
C ALA A 115 16.80 5.28 -0.29
N GLN A 116 16.88 4.92 -1.58
CA GLN A 116 17.02 5.88 -2.68
C GLN A 116 15.82 6.83 -2.77
N TRP A 117 14.59 6.31 -2.65
CA TRP A 117 13.37 7.09 -2.87
C TRP A 117 12.75 7.67 -1.60
N PHE A 118 13.12 7.14 -0.45
CA PHE A 118 12.59 7.45 0.87
C PHE A 118 13.71 7.66 1.92
N PRO A 119 14.65 8.59 1.69
CA PRO A 119 15.80 8.78 2.60
C PRO A 119 15.39 9.26 4.00
N ALA A 120 14.23 9.92 4.12
CA ALA A 120 13.67 10.41 5.38
C ALA A 120 12.58 9.48 5.96
N GLY A 121 12.54 8.22 5.52
CA GLY A 121 11.50 7.26 5.88
C GLY A 121 10.39 7.15 4.83
N LEU A 122 9.56 6.10 4.95
CA LEU A 122 8.55 5.68 3.98
C LEU A 122 7.36 6.66 3.89
N ARG A 123 7.59 7.86 3.37
CA ARG A 123 6.60 8.93 3.20
C ARG A 123 6.67 9.57 1.81
N LEU A 124 5.52 9.92 1.25
CA LEU A 124 5.38 10.77 0.07
C LEU A 124 5.27 12.22 0.51
N GLU A 125 6.18 13.06 0.01
CA GLU A 125 6.10 14.51 0.17
C GLU A 125 4.86 15.07 -0.54
N ARG A 126 4.24 16.11 0.03
CA ARG A 126 3.23 16.88 -0.70
C ARG A 126 3.93 17.75 -1.75
N ALA A 127 3.29 17.93 -2.90
CA ALA A 127 3.78 18.85 -3.93
C ALA A 127 3.91 20.30 -3.39
N ASP A 128 3.14 20.68 -2.37
CA ASP A 128 3.21 22.00 -1.72
C ASP A 128 4.28 22.11 -0.60
N GLU A 129 5.01 21.04 -0.29
CA GLU A 129 6.03 21.01 0.77
C GLU A 129 7.47 21.16 0.23
N VAL A 130 7.62 21.51 -1.05
CA VAL A 130 8.88 22.02 -1.58
C VAL A 130 8.90 23.52 -1.32
N THR A 131 9.27 23.90 -0.10
CA THR A 131 9.63 25.30 0.16
C THR A 131 10.99 25.57 -0.52
N PRO A 132 11.13 26.62 -1.35
CA PRO A 132 12.37 26.93 -2.07
C PRO A 132 13.56 27.24 -1.15
#